data_AF-A0A8S1PZC5-F1
#
_entry.id   AF-A0A8S1PZC5-F1
#
_cell.length_a   1.000
_cell.length_b   1.000
_cell.length_c   1.000
_cell.angle_alpha   90.00
_cell.angle_beta   90.00
_cell.angle_gamma   90.00
#
_symmetry.space_group_name_H-M   'P 1'
#
loop_
_entity.id
_entity.type
_entity.pdbx_description
1 polymer ?
#
loop_
_entity_poly.entity_id
_entity_poly.type
_entity_poly.pdbx_seq_one_letter_code
_entity_poly.pdbx_strand_id
1 'polypeptide(L)'
;MLINKLPLLEQTQSPKPSHKTKLNFENTSYLQGEKFYKQPLVQKQKRQLSIMKSQNEIKKQIQSITDDSVSKRIQQPKTQLEFQTIDKLQLEFETKYIEQNRVIDDLKLENIKLKMQLEEQEQQIIYLKIINSDLRQQIEISSTDIQIKKIEQEYKDTYRRMDETLRKAIDENYESQIKMKNLQIKSQQLEQFTFMFKQQLTCKFCRKELNNTITVIPCAHNYCQRCVSGYVGRCFACNDDNKVQATYHNEYMSDLINMYKIFENILSLLRN
;
A
#
# COMPACT_ATOMS: atom_id res chain seq x y z
N MET A 1 38.93 5.96 -36.74
CA MET A 1 38.46 6.25 -35.37
C MET A 1 37.25 5.38 -35.10
N LEU A 2 37.34 4.53 -34.08
CA LEU A 2 36.40 3.47 -33.75
C LEU A 2 35.05 4.06 -33.31
N ILE A 3 34.04 3.91 -34.15
CA ILE A 3 32.64 4.17 -33.80
C ILE A 3 32.20 3.02 -32.90
N ASN A 4 32.25 3.23 -31.58
CA ASN A 4 31.63 2.36 -30.61
C ASN A 4 30.11 2.42 -30.83
N LYS A 5 29.56 1.32 -31.33
CA LYS A 5 28.13 1.04 -31.34
C LYS A 5 27.65 1.00 -29.90
N LEU A 6 26.92 2.02 -29.46
CA LEU A 6 26.08 1.91 -28.28
C LEU A 6 25.01 0.85 -28.58
N PRO A 7 24.77 -0.12 -27.67
CA PRO A 7 23.64 -1.02 -27.82
C PRO A 7 22.36 -0.19 -27.73
N LEU A 8 21.48 -0.36 -28.72
CA LEU A 8 20.07 -0.01 -28.55
C LEU A 8 19.60 -0.72 -27.29
N LEU A 9 19.18 0.05 -26.27
CA LEU A 9 18.37 -0.49 -25.19
C LEU A 9 17.11 -1.05 -25.86
N GLU A 10 17.09 -2.38 -25.98
CA GLU A 10 15.87 -3.13 -26.22
C GLU A 10 14.83 -2.65 -25.21
N GLN A 11 13.65 -2.38 -25.73
CA GLN A 11 12.45 -2.11 -24.97
C GLN A 11 12.26 -3.25 -23.98
N THR A 12 12.75 -3.06 -22.75
CA THR A 12 12.42 -3.91 -21.62
C THR A 12 10.91 -3.77 -21.44
N GLN A 13 10.20 -4.80 -21.87
CA GLN A 13 8.79 -5.00 -21.58
C GLN A 13 8.60 -4.67 -20.10
N SER A 14 7.75 -3.68 -19.85
CA SER A 14 7.34 -3.30 -18.51
C SER A 14 7.03 -4.56 -17.70
N PRO A 15 7.62 -4.74 -16.50
CA PRO A 15 7.30 -5.88 -15.68
C PRO A 15 5.80 -5.85 -15.44
N LYS A 16 5.13 -6.91 -15.91
CA LYS A 16 3.70 -7.14 -15.66
C LYS A 16 3.46 -6.91 -14.17
N PRO A 17 2.39 -6.18 -13.78
CA PRO A 17 2.10 -5.91 -12.38
C PRO A 17 2.00 -7.25 -11.66
N SER A 18 3.01 -7.54 -10.84
CA SER A 18 3.05 -8.70 -9.97
C SER A 18 1.74 -8.74 -9.20
N HIS A 19 1.10 -9.90 -9.27
CA HIS A 19 -0.15 -10.23 -8.60
C HIS A 19 -0.28 -9.48 -7.29
N LYS A 20 -1.37 -8.71 -7.16
CA LYS A 20 -1.85 -8.21 -5.88
C LYS A 20 -2.02 -9.42 -4.97
N THR A 21 -1.01 -9.74 -4.17
CA THR A 21 -1.14 -10.64 -3.04
C THR A 21 -2.05 -9.90 -2.08
N LYS A 22 -3.36 -10.08 -2.24
CA LYS A 22 -4.33 -9.80 -1.20
C LYS A 22 -3.95 -10.73 -0.05
N LEU A 23 -3.14 -10.22 0.87
CA LEU A 23 -3.08 -10.73 2.23
C LEU A 23 -4.46 -10.50 2.83
N ASN A 24 -5.37 -11.42 2.53
CA ASN A 24 -6.58 -11.62 3.30
C ASN A 24 -6.11 -12.13 4.65
N PHE A 25 -5.83 -11.23 5.58
CA PHE A 25 -5.85 -11.58 6.99
C PHE A 25 -7.29 -11.98 7.30
N GLU A 26 -7.54 -13.28 7.26
CA GLU A 26 -8.76 -13.90 7.77
C GLU A 26 -8.82 -13.62 9.27
N ASN A 27 -9.40 -12.48 9.62
CA ASN A 27 -9.69 -12.06 10.98
C ASN A 27 -10.96 -12.78 11.49
N THR A 28 -11.03 -14.09 11.25
CA THR A 28 -12.25 -14.91 11.43
C THR A 28 -12.30 -15.60 12.79
N SER A 29 -11.29 -15.46 13.66
CA SER A 29 -11.23 -16.23 14.91
C SER A 29 -11.82 -15.56 16.16
N TYR A 30 -12.25 -14.29 16.11
CA TYR A 30 -12.69 -13.58 17.32
C TYR A 30 -14.21 -13.41 17.49
N LEU A 31 -15.03 -13.75 16.49
CA LEU A 31 -16.50 -13.59 16.58
C LEU A 31 -17.28 -14.88 16.92
N GLN A 32 -16.61 -16.02 17.15
CA GLN A 32 -17.29 -17.27 17.52
C GLN A 32 -17.40 -17.50 19.04
N GLY A 33 -16.78 -16.67 19.88
CA GLY A 33 -16.79 -16.83 21.34
C GLY A 33 -18.08 -16.41 22.05
N GLU A 34 -18.93 -15.58 21.45
CA GLU A 34 -20.07 -14.98 22.17
C GLU A 34 -21.37 -15.81 22.13
N LYS A 35 -21.43 -16.91 21.35
CA LYS A 35 -22.68 -17.69 21.22
C LYS A 35 -22.91 -18.75 22.29
N PHE A 36 -21.96 -19.01 23.20
CA PHE A 36 -22.08 -20.11 24.17
C PHE A 36 -22.61 -19.74 25.57
N TYR A 37 -22.82 -18.47 25.91
CA TYR A 37 -23.19 -18.08 27.28
C TYR A 37 -24.70 -17.91 27.56
N LYS A 38 -25.59 -18.09 26.58
CA LYS A 38 -27.05 -17.93 26.79
C LYS A 38 -27.82 -19.21 27.13
N GLN A 39 -27.17 -20.37 27.21
CA GLN A 39 -27.85 -21.65 27.47
C GLN A 39 -28.05 -22.11 28.94
N PRO A 40 -27.53 -21.51 30.04
CA PRO A 40 -27.74 -22.09 31.37
C PRO A 40 -29.07 -21.74 32.04
N LEU A 41 -29.73 -20.62 31.68
CA LEU A 41 -30.90 -20.13 32.42
C LEU A 41 -32.16 -20.97 32.21
N VAL A 42 -32.39 -21.47 30.99
CA VAL A 42 -33.59 -22.26 30.65
C VAL A 42 -33.56 -23.64 31.32
N GLN A 43 -32.37 -24.18 31.61
CA GLN A 43 -32.21 -25.50 32.22
C GLN A 43 -32.43 -25.48 33.74
N LYS A 44 -32.11 -24.36 34.42
CA LYS A 44 -32.42 -24.18 35.86
C LYS A 44 -33.94 -24.14 36.14
N GLN A 45 -34.73 -23.47 35.29
CA GLN A 45 -36.19 -23.39 35.48
C GLN A 45 -36.90 -24.75 35.31
N LYS A 46 -36.44 -25.61 34.38
CA LYS A 46 -37.02 -26.96 34.19
C LYS A 46 -36.78 -27.89 35.38
N ARG A 47 -35.63 -27.79 36.08
CA ARG A 47 -35.35 -28.59 37.28
C ARG A 47 -36.20 -28.16 38.49
N GLN A 48 -36.43 -26.86 38.70
CA GLN A 48 -37.28 -26.39 39.81
C GLN A 48 -38.75 -26.84 39.67
N LEU A 49 -39.31 -26.82 38.46
CA LEU A 49 -40.68 -27.28 38.20
C LEU A 49 -40.87 -28.79 38.44
N SER A 50 -39.85 -29.60 38.17
CA SER A 50 -39.89 -31.06 38.43
C SER A 50 -39.89 -31.36 39.93
N ILE A 51 -39.10 -30.63 40.72
CA ILE A 51 -39.05 -30.81 42.18
C ILE A 51 -40.40 -30.41 42.82
N MET A 52 -41.00 -29.28 42.41
CA MET A 52 -42.32 -28.87 42.92
C MET A 52 -43.44 -29.86 42.57
N LYS A 53 -43.40 -30.47 41.38
CA LYS A 53 -44.38 -31.51 41.00
C LYS A 53 -44.25 -32.75 41.90
N SER A 54 -43.02 -33.23 42.13
CA SER A 54 -42.78 -34.39 43.01
C SER A 54 -43.21 -34.15 44.45
N GLN A 55 -43.01 -32.92 44.98
CA GLN A 55 -43.45 -32.57 46.33
C GLN A 55 -44.98 -32.52 46.47
N ASN A 56 -45.69 -32.08 45.44
CA ASN A 56 -47.15 -32.08 45.43
C ASN A 56 -47.75 -33.50 45.31
N GLU A 57 -47.10 -34.40 44.58
CA GLU A 57 -47.51 -35.81 44.50
C GLU A 57 -47.31 -36.54 45.84
N ILE A 58 -46.19 -36.31 46.53
CA ILE A 58 -45.93 -36.87 47.86
C ILE A 58 -46.96 -36.34 48.88
N LYS A 59 -47.29 -35.04 48.85
CA LYS A 59 -48.35 -34.48 49.72
C LYS A 59 -49.72 -35.12 49.47
N LYS A 60 -50.09 -35.38 48.21
CA LYS A 60 -51.34 -36.07 47.88
C LYS A 60 -51.37 -37.52 48.38
N GLN A 61 -50.26 -38.24 48.28
CA GLN A 61 -50.16 -39.60 48.80
C GLN A 61 -50.26 -39.67 50.33
N ILE A 62 -49.64 -38.72 51.04
CA ILE A 62 -49.74 -38.64 52.51
C ILE A 62 -51.18 -38.34 52.93
N GLN A 63 -51.87 -37.42 52.24
CA GLN A 63 -53.26 -37.06 52.55
C GLN A 63 -54.24 -38.23 52.30
N SER A 64 -53.99 -39.09 51.30
CA SER A 64 -54.83 -40.28 51.05
C SER A 64 -54.61 -41.44 52.03
N ILE A 65 -53.48 -41.48 52.74
CA ILE A 65 -53.20 -42.54 53.71
C ILE A 65 -53.81 -42.21 55.09
N THR A 66 -54.01 -40.93 55.40
CA THR A 66 -54.53 -40.49 56.71
C THR A 66 -56.04 -40.65 56.91
N ASP A 67 -56.86 -40.78 55.86
CA ASP A 67 -58.32 -40.67 56.02
C ASP A 67 -59.07 -42.00 56.20
N ASP A 68 -58.52 -43.17 55.84
CA ASP A 68 -59.36 -44.39 55.74
C ASP A 68 -58.97 -45.61 56.61
N SER A 69 -57.91 -45.53 57.42
CA SER A 69 -57.43 -46.72 58.16
C SER A 69 -57.19 -46.57 59.67
N VAL A 70 -57.32 -45.37 60.25
CA VAL A 70 -57.05 -45.16 61.69
C VAL A 70 -58.31 -45.28 62.58
N SER A 71 -59.52 -45.23 62.01
CA SER A 71 -60.76 -45.18 62.82
C SER A 71 -61.37 -46.53 63.24
N LYS A 72 -60.70 -47.68 63.10
CA LYS A 72 -61.31 -49.01 63.38
C LYS A 72 -60.57 -50.00 64.29
N ARG A 73 -59.60 -49.57 65.10
CA ARG A 73 -58.97 -50.48 66.09
C ARG A 73 -58.61 -49.81 67.42
N ILE A 74 -59.60 -49.51 68.27
CA ILE A 74 -59.36 -49.26 69.70
C ILE A 74 -60.55 -49.76 70.52
N GLN A 75 -60.58 -51.07 70.85
CA GLN A 75 -61.20 -51.60 72.06
C GLN A 75 -60.54 -52.95 72.40
N GLN A 76 -59.32 -52.92 72.92
CA GLN A 76 -58.77 -54.02 73.74
C GLN A 76 -58.01 -53.40 74.92
N PRO A 77 -58.15 -53.95 76.15
CA PRO A 77 -57.46 -53.46 77.33
C PRO A 77 -55.96 -53.75 77.19
N LYS A 78 -55.20 -52.69 76.94
CA LYS A 78 -53.75 -52.73 76.80
C LYS A 78 -53.12 -53.18 78.12
N THR A 79 -52.26 -54.18 78.05
CA THR A 79 -51.44 -54.62 79.18
C THR A 79 -50.37 -53.57 79.48
N GLN A 80 -49.93 -53.46 80.74
CA GLN A 80 -48.98 -52.46 81.26
C GLN A 80 -47.65 -52.36 80.48
N LEU A 81 -47.31 -53.40 79.70
CA LEU A 81 -46.14 -53.46 78.82
C LEU A 81 -46.28 -52.56 77.57
N GLU A 82 -47.50 -52.35 77.06
CA GLU A 82 -47.75 -51.55 75.85
C GLU A 82 -47.58 -50.03 76.09
N PHE A 83 -47.88 -49.55 77.30
CA PHE A 83 -47.65 -48.16 77.68
C PHE A 83 -46.15 -47.82 77.67
N GLN A 84 -45.31 -48.72 78.20
CA GLN A 84 -43.85 -48.53 78.20
C GLN A 84 -43.25 -48.51 76.79
N THR A 85 -43.84 -49.23 75.82
CA THR A 85 -43.40 -49.17 74.41
C THR A 85 -43.81 -47.86 73.73
N ILE A 86 -44.97 -47.30 74.07
CA ILE A 86 -45.45 -46.03 73.51
C ILE A 86 -44.55 -44.88 73.99
N ASP A 87 -44.22 -44.83 75.28
CA ASP A 87 -43.35 -43.79 75.83
C ASP A 87 -41.94 -43.83 75.21
N LYS A 88 -41.40 -45.03 74.98
CA LYS A 88 -40.10 -45.20 74.28
C LYS A 88 -40.15 -44.71 72.84
N LEU A 89 -41.22 -45.03 72.10
CA LEU A 89 -41.42 -44.57 70.72
C LEU A 89 -41.58 -43.04 70.66
N GLN A 90 -42.29 -42.45 71.62
CA GLN A 90 -42.45 -41.01 71.71
C GLN A 90 -41.11 -40.32 71.98
N LEU A 91 -40.32 -40.84 72.94
CA LEU A 91 -38.99 -40.30 73.22
C LEU A 91 -38.04 -40.43 72.02
N GLU A 92 -38.07 -41.56 71.32
CA GLU A 92 -37.28 -41.77 70.10
C GLU A 92 -37.70 -40.79 68.99
N PHE A 93 -39.01 -40.56 68.83
CA PHE A 93 -39.55 -39.60 67.88
C PHE A 93 -39.12 -38.17 68.22
N GLU A 94 -39.24 -37.74 69.48
CA GLU A 94 -38.78 -36.43 69.94
C GLU A 94 -37.27 -36.26 69.71
N THR A 95 -36.48 -37.28 70.01
CA THR A 95 -35.02 -37.26 69.77
C THR A 95 -34.69 -37.11 68.29
N LYS A 96 -35.35 -37.88 67.41
CA LYS A 96 -35.18 -37.77 65.95
C LYS A 96 -35.64 -36.42 65.40
N TYR A 97 -36.73 -35.87 65.94
CA TYR A 97 -37.23 -34.55 65.57
C TYR A 97 -36.25 -33.44 65.95
N ILE A 98 -35.67 -33.50 67.16
CA ILE A 98 -34.62 -32.56 67.60
C ILE A 98 -33.40 -32.66 66.69
N GLU A 99 -32.94 -33.88 66.40
CA GLU A 99 -31.79 -34.09 65.52
C GLU A 99 -32.04 -33.58 64.09
N GLN A 100 -33.24 -33.82 63.55
CA GLN A 100 -33.65 -33.28 62.26
C GLN A 100 -33.65 -31.75 62.25
N ASN A 101 -34.12 -31.11 63.33
CA ASN A 101 -34.08 -29.65 63.45
C ASN A 101 -32.64 -29.12 63.51
N ARG A 102 -31.72 -29.80 64.21
CA ARG A 102 -30.30 -29.45 64.21
C ARG A 102 -29.69 -29.51 62.81
N VAL A 103 -29.94 -30.60 62.09
CA VAL A 103 -29.48 -30.75 60.69
C VAL A 103 -30.06 -29.64 59.80
N ILE A 104 -31.33 -29.27 59.99
CA ILE A 104 -31.96 -28.15 59.26
C ILE A 104 -31.25 -26.83 59.55
N ASP A 105 -30.92 -26.55 60.81
CA ASP A 105 -30.26 -25.31 61.21
C ASP A 105 -28.80 -25.26 60.72
N ASP A 106 -28.08 -26.39 60.76
CA ASP A 106 -26.74 -26.51 60.18
C ASP A 106 -26.77 -26.26 58.66
N LEU A 107 -27.73 -26.86 57.96
CA LEU A 107 -27.91 -26.64 56.51
C LEU A 107 -28.29 -25.20 56.20
N LYS A 108 -29.10 -24.52 57.03
CA LYS A 108 -29.39 -23.08 56.86
C LYS A 108 -28.11 -22.25 57.00
N LEU A 109 -27.28 -22.56 58.00
CA LEU A 109 -26.03 -21.86 58.24
C LEU A 109 -25.05 -22.08 57.08
N GLU A 110 -24.94 -23.31 56.56
CA GLU A 110 -24.15 -23.62 55.37
C GLU A 110 -24.67 -22.89 54.13
N ASN A 111 -25.99 -22.81 53.94
CA ASN A 111 -26.59 -22.07 52.84
C ASN A 111 -26.25 -20.56 52.89
N ILE A 112 -26.25 -19.97 54.09
CA ILE A 112 -25.83 -18.57 54.28
C ILE A 112 -24.36 -18.40 53.90
N LYS A 113 -23.46 -19.30 54.36
CA LYS A 113 -22.04 -19.26 54.00
C LYS A 113 -21.82 -19.35 52.49
N LEU A 114 -22.51 -20.27 51.81
CA LEU A 114 -22.42 -20.41 50.35
C LEU A 114 -22.96 -19.19 49.61
N LYS A 115 -24.02 -18.54 50.11
CA LYS A 115 -24.53 -17.27 49.54
C LYS A 115 -23.51 -16.15 49.66
N MET A 116 -22.88 -15.99 50.83
CA MET A 116 -21.83 -14.99 51.01
C MET A 116 -20.64 -15.23 50.08
N GLN A 117 -20.22 -16.49 49.90
CA GLN A 117 -19.17 -16.84 48.94
C GLN A 117 -19.55 -16.55 47.48
N LEU A 118 -20.81 -16.78 47.10
CA LEU A 118 -21.31 -16.44 45.76
C LEU A 118 -21.29 -14.92 45.53
N GLU A 119 -21.75 -14.14 46.51
CA GLU A 119 -21.72 -12.67 46.42
C GLU A 119 -20.28 -12.14 46.31
N GLU A 120 -19.34 -12.71 47.05
CA GLU A 120 -17.92 -12.37 46.94
C GLU A 120 -17.35 -12.69 45.55
N GLN A 121 -17.65 -13.88 45.00
CA GLN A 121 -17.24 -14.25 43.65
C GLN A 121 -17.87 -13.35 42.58
N GLU A 122 -19.12 -12.94 42.75
CA GLU A 122 -19.79 -12.01 41.83
C GLU A 122 -19.10 -10.64 41.83
N GLN A 123 -18.71 -10.13 43.01
CA GLN A 123 -17.93 -8.90 43.12
C GLN A 123 -16.55 -9.02 42.45
N GLN A 124 -15.85 -10.14 42.63
CA GLN A 124 -14.58 -10.40 41.96
C GLN A 124 -14.73 -10.44 40.44
N ILE A 125 -15.81 -11.06 39.93
CA ILE A 125 -16.11 -11.09 38.49
C ILE A 125 -16.37 -9.68 37.95
N ILE A 126 -17.12 -8.85 38.69
CA ILE A 126 -17.38 -7.45 38.29
C ILE A 126 -16.07 -6.67 38.23
N TYR A 127 -15.21 -6.80 39.24
CA TYR A 127 -13.90 -6.14 39.28
C TYR A 127 -13.01 -6.53 38.10
N LEU A 128 -12.89 -7.84 37.80
CA LEU A 128 -12.11 -8.33 36.67
C LEU A 128 -12.65 -7.88 35.31
N LYS A 129 -13.98 -7.69 35.19
CA LYS A 129 -14.60 -7.13 33.98
C LYS A 129 -14.20 -5.67 33.77
N ILE A 130 -14.18 -4.87 34.84
CA ILE A 130 -13.76 -3.46 34.78
C ILE A 130 -12.28 -3.37 34.34
N ILE A 131 -11.38 -4.13 34.98
CA ILE A 131 -9.96 -4.15 34.58
C ILE A 131 -9.78 -4.59 33.13
N ASN A 132 -10.48 -5.64 32.69
CA ASN A 132 -10.40 -6.08 31.29
C ASN A 132 -10.87 -5.00 30.30
N SER A 133 -11.90 -4.24 30.66
CA SER A 133 -12.38 -3.12 29.85
C SER A 133 -11.31 -2.04 29.75
N ASP A 134 -10.70 -1.66 30.87
CA ASP A 134 -9.65 -0.62 30.92
C ASP A 134 -8.40 -1.05 30.13
N LEU A 135 -7.96 -2.30 30.28
CA LEU A 135 -6.82 -2.83 29.52
C LEU A 135 -7.08 -2.85 28.02
N ARG A 136 -8.30 -3.21 27.59
CA ARG A 136 -8.69 -3.14 26.18
C ARG A 136 -8.63 -1.71 25.66
N GLN A 137 -9.16 -0.76 26.43
CA GLN A 137 -9.12 0.65 26.07
C GLN A 137 -7.67 1.17 26.01
N GLN A 138 -6.80 0.76 26.93
CA GLN A 138 -5.37 1.11 26.90
C GLN A 138 -4.64 0.52 25.68
N ILE A 139 -4.98 -0.70 25.26
CA ILE A 139 -4.42 -1.30 24.04
C ILE A 139 -4.89 -0.53 22.80
N GLU A 140 -6.16 -0.14 22.73
CA GLU A 140 -6.69 0.66 21.61
C GLU A 140 -6.10 2.08 21.57
N ILE A 141 -5.88 2.69 22.73
CA ILE A 141 -5.24 3.99 22.86
C ILE A 141 -3.72 3.88 22.72
N SER A 142 -3.15 2.66 22.75
CA SER A 142 -1.71 2.48 22.76
C SER A 142 -1.10 3.18 21.56
N SER A 143 -0.10 4.02 21.87
CA SER A 143 0.54 4.95 20.93
C SER A 143 1.08 4.28 19.67
N THR A 144 1.22 2.97 19.67
CA THR A 144 1.77 2.17 18.56
C THR A 144 0.88 2.25 17.33
N ASP A 145 -0.45 2.14 17.45
CA ASP A 145 -1.33 2.18 16.26
C ASP A 145 -1.34 3.56 15.61
N ILE A 146 -1.29 4.60 16.44
CA ILE A 146 -1.18 5.99 15.98
C ILE A 146 0.19 6.21 15.32
N GLN A 147 1.28 5.69 15.92
CA GLN A 147 2.63 5.77 15.36
C GLN A 147 2.74 5.00 14.03
N ILE A 148 2.17 3.80 13.93
CA ILE A 148 2.14 3.00 12.69
C ILE A 148 1.42 3.79 11.60
N LYS A 149 0.20 4.30 11.87
CA LYS A 149 -0.54 5.11 10.89
C LYS A 149 0.23 6.35 10.44
N LYS A 150 0.95 6.99 11.37
CA LYS A 150 1.80 8.15 11.05
C LYS A 150 2.97 7.77 10.14
N ILE A 151 3.69 6.70 10.47
CA ILE A 151 4.82 6.21 9.65
C ILE A 151 4.34 5.76 8.27
N GLU A 152 3.21 5.05 8.18
CA GLU A 152 2.60 4.68 6.91
C GLU A 152 2.26 5.88 6.03
N GLN A 153 1.76 6.96 6.64
CA GLN A 153 1.44 8.19 5.93
C GLN A 153 2.71 8.89 5.45
N GLU A 154 3.74 9.02 6.30
CA GLU A 154 5.04 9.60 5.93
C GLU A 154 5.72 8.82 4.80
N TYR A 155 5.63 7.49 4.82
CA TYR A 155 6.14 6.63 3.75
C TYR A 155 5.40 6.88 2.42
N LYS A 156 4.06 6.94 2.45
CA LYS A 156 3.25 7.26 1.27
C LYS A 156 3.59 8.63 0.69
N ASP A 157 3.78 9.64 1.53
CA ASP A 157 4.10 11.00 1.08
C ASP A 157 5.52 11.11 0.54
N THR A 158 6.47 10.36 1.10
CA THR A 158 7.84 10.26 0.58
C THR A 158 7.86 9.56 -0.78
N TYR A 159 7.11 8.47 -0.93
CA TYR A 159 6.97 7.77 -2.21
C TYR A 159 6.37 8.67 -3.30
N ARG A 160 5.34 9.46 -2.97
CA ARG A 160 4.75 10.44 -3.92
C ARG A 160 5.75 11.50 -4.36
N ARG A 161 6.53 12.07 -3.44
CA ARG A 161 7.56 13.06 -3.76
C ARG A 161 8.65 12.49 -4.68
N MET A 162 9.04 11.24 -4.43
CA MET A 162 10.02 10.54 -5.27
C MET A 162 9.47 10.27 -6.68
N ASP A 163 8.22 9.81 -6.81
CA ASP A 163 7.56 9.60 -8.12
C ASP A 163 7.48 10.91 -8.92
N GLU A 164 7.10 12.02 -8.28
CA GLU A 164 7.01 13.32 -8.93
C GLU A 164 8.39 13.82 -9.40
N THR A 165 9.43 13.62 -8.58
CA THR A 165 10.81 13.97 -8.95
C THR A 165 11.30 13.15 -10.14
N LEU A 166 11.00 11.85 -10.14
CA LEU A 166 11.36 10.96 -11.24
C LEU A 166 10.67 11.36 -12.55
N ARG A 167 9.37 11.70 -12.50
CA ARG A 167 8.63 12.21 -13.68
C ARG A 167 9.26 13.48 -14.24
N LYS A 168 9.56 14.47 -13.39
CA LYS A 168 10.23 15.71 -13.82
C LYS A 168 11.57 15.43 -14.50
N ALA A 169 12.38 14.54 -13.92
CA ALA A 169 13.67 14.16 -14.51
C ALA A 169 13.53 13.46 -15.87
N ILE A 170 12.48 12.64 -16.06
CA ILE A 170 12.18 11.99 -17.35
C ILE A 170 11.80 13.04 -18.40
N ASP A 171 10.93 14.00 -18.05
CA ASP A 171 10.49 15.05 -18.96
C ASP A 171 11.66 15.96 -19.38
N GLU A 172 12.49 16.40 -18.42
CA GLU A 172 13.68 17.21 -18.68
C GLU A 172 14.70 16.50 -19.58
N ASN A 173 14.89 15.19 -19.39
CA ASN A 173 15.75 14.37 -20.23
C ASN A 173 15.18 14.27 -21.66
N TYR A 174 13.88 14.03 -21.79
CA TYR A 174 13.21 13.98 -23.09
C TYR A 174 13.33 15.31 -23.86
N GLU A 175 13.11 16.44 -23.20
CA GLU A 175 13.32 17.76 -23.80
C GLU A 175 14.78 17.99 -24.23
N SER A 176 15.74 17.57 -23.40
CA SER A 176 17.17 17.68 -23.69
C SER A 176 17.54 16.84 -24.92
N GLN A 177 16.99 15.63 -25.06
CA GLN A 177 17.19 14.80 -26.24
C GLN A 177 16.62 15.43 -27.51
N ILE A 178 15.45 16.08 -27.43
CA ILE A 178 14.88 16.82 -28.58
C ILE A 178 15.81 17.97 -28.97
N LYS A 179 16.28 18.76 -28.01
CA LYS A 179 17.20 19.88 -28.26
C LYS A 179 18.50 19.41 -28.91
N MET A 180 19.08 18.31 -28.44
CA MET A 180 20.28 17.70 -29.01
C MET A 180 20.06 17.19 -30.44
N LYS A 181 18.94 16.50 -30.72
CA LYS A 181 18.60 16.08 -32.09
C LYS A 181 18.44 17.27 -33.03
N ASN A 182 17.76 18.33 -32.58
CA ASN A 182 17.58 19.55 -33.37
C ASN A 182 18.91 20.24 -33.65
N LEU A 183 19.82 20.29 -32.66
CA LEU A 183 21.17 20.84 -32.85
C LEU A 183 21.97 20.00 -33.86
N GLN A 184 21.87 18.68 -33.79
CA GLN A 184 22.52 17.76 -34.73
C GLN A 184 22.04 17.98 -36.17
N ILE A 185 20.72 18.13 -36.37
CA ILE A 185 20.15 18.42 -37.70
C ILE A 185 20.66 19.77 -38.23
N LYS A 186 20.66 20.81 -37.39
CA LYS A 186 21.19 22.14 -37.77
C LYS A 186 22.68 22.09 -38.09
N SER A 187 23.46 21.31 -37.35
CA SER A 187 24.88 21.10 -37.61
C SER A 187 25.10 20.45 -38.98
N GLN A 188 24.34 19.41 -39.32
CA GLN A 188 24.41 18.76 -40.63
C GLN A 188 24.05 19.71 -41.77
N GLN A 189 23.01 20.53 -41.58
CA GLN A 189 22.63 21.56 -42.56
C GLN A 189 23.74 22.60 -42.76
N LEU A 190 24.37 23.05 -41.67
CA LEU A 190 25.48 23.99 -41.73
C LEU A 190 26.71 23.39 -42.41
N GLU A 191 27.00 22.11 -42.19
CA GLU A 191 28.09 21.40 -42.89
C GLU A 191 27.85 21.35 -44.40
N GLN A 192 26.64 20.98 -44.82
CA GLN A 192 26.26 20.96 -46.24
C GLN A 192 26.37 22.34 -46.87
N PHE A 193 25.84 23.37 -46.19
CA PHE A 193 25.93 24.75 -46.65
C PHE A 193 27.39 25.20 -46.79
N THR A 194 28.22 24.95 -45.76
CA THR A 194 29.63 25.34 -45.75
C THR A 194 30.40 24.64 -46.87
N PHE A 195 30.13 23.37 -47.12
CA PHE A 195 30.74 22.63 -48.24
C PHE A 195 30.39 23.26 -49.60
N MET A 196 29.12 23.56 -49.84
CA MET A 196 28.68 24.21 -51.09
C MET A 196 29.29 25.60 -51.24
N PHE A 197 29.34 26.36 -50.14
CA PHE A 197 29.88 27.72 -50.13
C PHE A 197 31.39 27.73 -50.41
N LYS A 198 32.16 26.78 -49.85
CA LYS A 198 33.59 26.60 -50.14
C LYS A 198 33.88 26.47 -51.63
N GLN A 199 33.04 25.71 -52.35
CA GLN A 199 33.22 25.48 -53.78
C GLN A 199 33.07 26.75 -54.62
N GLN A 200 32.26 27.71 -54.15
CA GLN A 200 32.06 29.01 -54.79
C GLN A 200 33.21 29.98 -54.50
N LEU A 201 33.88 29.82 -53.36
CA LEU A 201 35.03 30.63 -52.94
C LEU A 201 36.39 30.07 -53.39
N THR A 202 36.37 28.99 -54.19
CA THR A 202 37.57 28.37 -54.74
C THR A 202 37.76 28.80 -56.19
N CYS A 203 38.94 29.30 -56.53
CA CYS A 203 39.30 29.63 -57.91
C CYS A 203 39.29 28.36 -58.77
N LYS A 204 38.50 28.35 -59.86
CA LYS A 204 38.39 27.17 -60.74
C LYS A 204 39.67 26.84 -61.50
N PHE A 205 40.59 27.80 -61.65
CA PHE A 205 41.87 27.61 -62.32
C PHE A 205 42.92 27.00 -61.38
N CYS A 206 43.25 27.65 -60.26
CA CYS A 206 44.32 27.18 -59.36
C CYS A 206 43.83 26.24 -58.25
N ARG A 207 42.51 26.03 -58.10
CA ARG A 207 41.86 25.20 -57.07
C ARG A 207 42.17 25.59 -55.63
N LYS A 208 42.63 26.83 -55.40
CA LYS A 208 42.87 27.42 -54.08
C LYS A 208 41.76 28.43 -53.75
N GLU A 209 41.69 28.83 -52.47
CA GLU A 209 40.88 29.95 -52.03
C GLU A 209 41.16 31.19 -52.89
N LEU A 210 40.10 31.91 -53.27
CA LEU A 210 40.21 33.13 -54.05
C LEU A 210 41.05 34.18 -53.30
N ASN A 211 41.96 34.85 -54.01
CA ASN A 211 42.77 35.92 -53.45
C ASN A 211 42.83 37.07 -54.44
N ASN A 212 42.52 38.29 -53.97
CA ASN A 212 42.27 39.47 -54.80
C ASN A 212 41.36 39.13 -55.99
N THR A 213 40.08 38.90 -55.73
CA THR A 213 39.20 38.27 -56.74
C THR A 213 38.96 39.17 -57.95
N ILE A 214 38.98 38.55 -59.12
CA ILE A 214 38.54 39.12 -60.38
C ILE A 214 37.31 38.35 -60.85
N THR A 215 36.24 39.07 -61.18
CA THR A 215 35.02 38.49 -61.76
C THR A 215 34.96 38.77 -63.25
N VAL A 216 34.61 37.75 -64.02
CA VAL A 216 34.59 37.76 -65.48
C VAL A 216 33.17 38.02 -65.99
N ILE A 217 33.01 38.98 -66.91
CA ILE A 217 31.73 39.32 -67.55
C ILE A 217 31.67 38.71 -68.96
N PRO A 218 30.53 38.13 -69.39
CA PRO A 218 29.22 38.12 -68.73
C PRO A 218 28.94 36.94 -67.78
N CYS A 219 29.84 35.95 -67.72
CA CYS A 219 29.55 34.68 -67.06
C CYS A 219 29.65 34.67 -65.52
N ALA A 220 30.05 35.78 -64.89
CA ALA A 220 30.20 35.96 -63.45
C ALA A 220 31.12 34.97 -62.71
N HIS A 221 32.04 34.31 -63.43
CA HIS A 221 33.02 33.42 -62.81
C HIS A 221 34.15 34.19 -62.12
N ASN A 222 34.63 33.67 -60.99
CA ASN A 222 35.59 34.32 -60.11
C ASN A 222 36.97 33.62 -60.17
N TYR A 223 38.03 34.43 -60.26
CA TYR A 223 39.42 33.97 -60.31
C TYR A 223 40.30 34.82 -59.39
N CYS A 224 41.46 34.30 -58.97
CA CYS A 224 42.45 35.15 -58.32
C CYS A 224 43.04 36.13 -59.33
N GLN A 225 43.39 37.35 -58.92
CA GLN A 225 44.06 38.34 -59.77
C GLN A 225 45.34 37.79 -60.44
N ARG A 226 46.05 36.87 -59.77
CA ARG A 226 47.26 36.23 -60.32
C ARG A 226 46.97 35.09 -61.32
N CYS A 227 45.73 34.62 -61.41
CA CYS A 227 45.31 33.50 -62.27
C CYS A 227 44.80 33.98 -63.64
N VAL A 228 45.54 34.92 -64.24
CA VAL A 228 45.19 35.61 -65.50
C VAL A 228 44.91 34.63 -66.64
N SER A 229 45.71 33.55 -66.75
CA SER A 229 45.51 32.49 -67.75
C SER A 229 44.15 31.78 -67.66
N GLY A 230 43.44 31.89 -66.52
CA GLY A 230 42.11 31.32 -66.35
C GLY A 230 40.98 32.13 -67.00
N TYR A 231 41.25 33.38 -67.41
CA TYR A 231 40.20 34.28 -67.94
C TYR A 231 40.64 35.20 -69.07
N VAL A 232 41.89 35.13 -69.55
CA VAL A 232 42.31 35.91 -70.73
C VAL A 232 41.67 35.36 -72.00
N GLY A 233 40.94 36.23 -72.71
CA GLY A 233 40.21 35.93 -73.94
C GLY A 233 38.94 35.08 -73.72
N ARG A 234 39.06 34.01 -72.92
CA ARG A 234 37.98 33.06 -72.64
C ARG A 234 37.98 32.63 -71.17
N CYS A 235 36.79 32.37 -70.63
CA CYS A 235 36.62 31.88 -69.28
C CYS A 235 36.91 30.37 -69.21
N PHE A 236 37.88 29.96 -68.40
CA PHE A 236 38.24 28.54 -68.22
C PHE A 236 37.08 27.68 -67.72
N ALA A 237 36.22 28.21 -66.84
CA ALA A 237 35.09 27.47 -66.30
C ALA A 237 33.94 27.27 -67.31
N CYS A 238 33.81 28.14 -68.32
CA CYS A 238 32.72 28.08 -69.30
C CYS A 238 33.07 27.32 -70.59
N ASN A 239 34.32 26.87 -70.78
CA ASN A 239 34.75 26.19 -72.00
C ASN A 239 34.25 26.85 -73.31
N ASP A 240 34.44 28.16 -73.45
CA ASP A 240 34.24 28.96 -74.67
C ASP A 240 32.82 29.44 -75.03
N ASP A 241 31.77 29.16 -74.25
CA ASP A 241 30.42 29.67 -74.55
C ASP A 241 30.28 31.20 -74.43
N ASN A 242 31.21 31.88 -73.76
CA ASN A 242 31.21 33.33 -73.59
C ASN A 242 32.63 33.90 -73.71
N LYS A 243 32.87 34.73 -74.73
CA LYS A 243 34.07 35.57 -74.80
C LYS A 243 34.07 36.53 -73.62
N VAL A 244 35.22 36.67 -72.98
CA VAL A 244 35.36 37.62 -71.86
C VAL A 244 35.26 39.03 -72.41
N GLN A 245 34.25 39.77 -71.98
CA GLN A 245 34.01 41.15 -72.40
C GLN A 245 34.72 42.14 -71.48
N ALA A 246 34.68 41.86 -70.18
CA ALA A 246 35.29 42.70 -69.17
C ALA A 246 35.66 41.87 -67.94
N THR A 247 36.54 42.43 -67.12
CA THR A 247 36.89 41.90 -65.81
C THR A 247 36.88 43.03 -64.80
N TYR A 248 36.36 42.78 -63.60
CA TYR A 248 36.39 43.75 -62.50
C TYR A 248 36.96 43.12 -61.24
N HIS A 249 37.56 43.95 -60.40
CA HIS A 249 37.99 43.54 -59.07
C HIS A 249 36.78 43.43 -58.14
N ASN A 250 36.63 42.28 -57.49
CA ASN A 250 35.49 42.00 -56.63
C ASN A 250 35.92 41.94 -55.17
N GLU A 251 35.78 43.07 -54.49
CA GLU A 251 36.14 43.23 -53.08
C GLU A 251 35.21 42.43 -52.15
N TYR A 252 33.93 42.27 -52.51
CA TYR A 252 32.94 41.52 -51.72
C TYR A 252 33.34 40.06 -51.50
N MET A 253 34.12 39.48 -52.41
CA MET A 253 34.56 38.09 -52.28
C MET A 253 35.49 37.90 -51.06
N SER A 254 36.26 38.92 -50.69
CA SER A 254 37.09 38.88 -49.47
C SER A 254 36.23 38.77 -48.21
N ASP A 255 35.13 39.52 -48.15
CA ASP A 255 34.19 39.46 -47.01
C ASP A 255 33.49 38.11 -46.93
N LEU A 256 33.09 37.54 -48.08
CA LEU A 256 32.51 36.20 -48.14
C LEU A 256 33.49 35.11 -47.68
N ILE A 257 34.78 35.24 -47.99
CA ILE A 257 35.84 34.34 -47.50
C ILE A 257 36.01 34.47 -45.99
N ASN A 258 36.01 35.70 -45.45
CA ASN A 258 36.08 35.90 -44.02
C ASN A 258 34.86 35.30 -43.30
N MET A 259 33.66 35.49 -43.85
CA MET A 259 32.44 34.86 -43.35
C MET A 259 32.51 33.33 -43.39
N TYR A 260 33.04 32.76 -44.49
CA TYR A 260 33.29 31.32 -44.60
C TYR A 260 34.21 30.78 -43.51
N LYS A 261 35.30 31.51 -43.20
CA LYS A 261 36.22 31.15 -42.11
C LYS A 261 35.54 31.14 -40.75
N ILE A 262 34.61 32.07 -40.51
CA ILE A 262 33.77 32.06 -39.30
C ILE A 262 32.91 30.78 -39.27
N PHE A 263 32.28 30.38 -40.37
CA PHE A 263 31.49 29.14 -40.43
C PHE A 263 32.35 27.89 -40.22
N GLU A 264 33.55 27.81 -40.81
CA GLU A 264 34.48 26.70 -40.54
C GLU A 264 34.88 26.62 -39.07
N ASN A 265 35.11 27.76 -38.41
CA ASN A 265 35.41 27.80 -36.98
C ASN A 265 34.22 27.36 -36.12
N ILE A 266 32.99 27.77 -36.48
CA ILE A 266 31.79 27.30 -35.78
C ILE A 266 31.63 25.79 -35.92
N LEU A 267 31.86 25.25 -37.13
CA LEU A 267 31.79 23.81 -37.37
C LEU A 267 32.87 23.02 -36.63
N SER A 268 34.08 23.56 -36.51
CA SER A 268 35.14 22.89 -35.74
C SER A 268 34.79 22.83 -34.25
N LEU A 269 34.15 23.86 -33.70
CA LEU A 269 33.62 23.86 -32.33
C LEU A 269 32.48 22.87 -32.15
N LEU A 270 31.61 22.67 -33.14
CA LEU A 270 30.49 21.72 -33.05
C LEU A 270 30.92 20.25 -33.18
N ARG A 271 32.13 19.97 -33.65
CA ARG A 271 32.67 18.60 -33.83
C ARG A 271 33.48 18.09 -32.63
N ASN A 272 34.00 18.99 -31.80
CA ASN A 272 34.79 18.67 -30.60
C ASN A 272 33.89 18.52 -29.38
#